data_AF-B7QM97-F1
#
_entry.id   AF-B7QM97-F1
#
_cell.length_a   1.000
_cell.length_b   1.000
_cell.length_c   1.000
_cell.angle_alpha   90.00
_cell.angle_beta   90.00
_cell.angle_gamma   90.00
#
_symmetry.space_group_name_H-M   'P 1'
#
loop_
_entity.id
_entity.type
_entity.pdbx_description
1 polymer ?
#
loop_
_entity_poly.entity_id
_entity_poly.type
_entity_poly.pdbx_seq_one_letter_code
_entity_poly.pdbx_strand_id
1 'polypeptide(L)' 'MGPKLFQVMPHEVRDLYRDLKHIYQTTSDDVIRLQAQQAIDELSASTREFLKAQPQLEKQIKILDLPGQ' A
#
# COMPACT_ATOMS: atom_id res chain seq x y z
N MET A 1 -11.18 -10.23 -11.34
CA MET A 1 -10.64 -8.94 -11.81
C MET A 1 -9.68 -8.36 -10.76
N GLY A 2 -8.58 -9.05 -10.45
CA GLY A 2 -7.64 -8.65 -9.38
C GLY A 2 -6.33 -8.03 -9.86
N PRO A 3 -5.59 -8.60 -10.83
CA PRO A 3 -4.17 -8.27 -11.03
C PRO A 3 -3.91 -6.87 -11.61
N LYS A 4 -4.88 -6.28 -12.32
CA LYS A 4 -4.73 -4.95 -12.92
C LYS A 4 -4.79 -3.82 -11.88
N LEU A 5 -5.56 -3.97 -10.79
CA LEU A 5 -5.59 -2.95 -9.72
C LEU A 5 -4.22 -2.81 -9.05
N PHE A 6 -3.53 -3.93 -8.82
CA PHE A 6 -2.21 -3.94 -8.19
C PHE A 6 -1.10 -3.30 -9.04
N GLN A 7 -1.30 -3.18 -10.36
CA GLN A 7 -0.33 -2.55 -11.27
C GLN A 7 -0.46 -1.02 -11.35
N VAL A 8 -1.67 -0.47 -11.11
CA VAL A 8 -1.90 0.99 -11.23
C VAL A 8 -1.64 1.71 -9.89
N MET A 9 -1.92 1.04 -8.77
CA MET A 9 -1.77 1.62 -7.42
C MET A 9 -0.40 2.23 -7.09
N PRO A 10 0.77 1.67 -7.50
CA PRO A 10 2.06 2.22 -7.07
C PRO A 10 2.33 3.62 -7.62
N HIS A 11 1.85 3.92 -8.83
CA HIS A 11 2.06 5.22 -9.46
C HIS A 11 1.12 6.26 -8.88
N GLU A 12 -0.16 5.93 -8.72
CA GLU A 12 -1.17 6.84 -8.16
C GLU A 12 -0.87 7.20 -6.70
N VAL A 13 -0.49 6.22 -5.87
CA VAL A 13 -0.11 6.45 -4.47
C VAL A 13 1.13 7.35 -4.38
N ARG A 14 2.10 7.15 -5.26
CA ARG A 14 3.33 7.96 -5.30
C ARG A 14 3.04 9.39 -5.71
N ASP A 15 2.20 9.58 -6.72
CA ASP A 15 1.87 10.91 -7.24
C ASP A 15 1.05 11.69 -6.20
N LEU A 16 0.05 11.05 -5.57
CA LEU A 16 -0.69 11.63 -4.44
C LEU A 16 0.22 12.02 -3.27
N TYR A 17 1.17 11.14 -2.90
CA TYR A 17 2.15 11.46 -1.85
C TYR A 17 3.01 12.68 -2.20
N ARG A 18 3.44 12.81 -3.47
CA ARG A 18 4.22 13.96 -3.94
C ARG A 18 3.41 15.25 -3.89
N ASP A 19 2.15 15.21 -4.28
CA ASP A 19 1.27 16.37 -4.26
C ASP A 19 1.02 16.85 -2.81
N LEU A 20 0.71 15.92 -1.90
CA LEU A 20 0.56 16.23 -0.47
C LEU A 20 1.85 16.83 0.13
N LYS A 21 3.01 16.27 -0.24
CA LYS A 21 4.30 16.79 0.22
C LYS A 21 4.59 18.18 -0.35
N HIS A 22 4.20 18.44 -1.59
CA HIS A 22 4.31 19.75 -2.19
C HIS A 22 3.45 20.76 -1.42
N ILE A 23 2.18 20.44 -1.17
CA ILE A 23 1.26 21.28 -0.38
C ILE A 23 1.83 21.58 1.01
N TYR A 24 2.32 20.55 1.72
CA TYR A 24 2.93 20.71 3.03
C TYR A 24 4.12 21.68 3.02
N GLN A 25 4.93 21.64 1.96
CA GLN A 25 6.14 22.47 1.82
C GLN A 25 5.85 23.90 1.36
N THR A 26 4.83 24.10 0.51
CA THR A 26 4.59 25.40 -0.14
C THR A 26 3.48 26.21 0.50
N THR A 27 2.57 25.58 1.26
CA THR A 27 1.49 26.32 1.92
C THR A 27 2.03 27.25 3.01
N SER A 28 1.48 28.46 3.08
CA SER A 28 1.66 29.39 4.19
C SER A 28 0.57 29.25 5.27
N ASP A 29 -0.48 28.51 4.98
CA ASP A 29 -1.59 28.25 5.91
C ASP A 29 -1.26 27.03 6.78
N ASP A 30 -1.21 27.25 8.10
CA ASP A 30 -0.84 26.21 9.07
C ASP A 30 -1.92 25.13 9.23
N VAL A 31 -3.20 25.46 9.03
CA VAL A 31 -4.28 24.46 9.03
C VAL A 31 -4.10 23.53 7.84
N ILE A 32 -3.85 24.08 6.65
CA ILE A 32 -3.57 23.30 5.44
C ILE A 32 -2.31 22.45 5.62
N ARG A 33 -1.26 23.01 6.24
CA ARG A 33 -0.02 22.27 6.53
C ARG A 33 -0.29 21.06 7.43
N LEU A 34 -1.06 21.25 8.51
CA LEU A 34 -1.43 20.19 9.43
C LEU A 34 -2.27 19.11 8.74
N GLN A 35 -3.26 19.51 7.94
CA GLN A 35 -4.08 18.57 7.16
C GLN A 35 -3.24 17.77 6.15
N ALA A 36 -2.30 18.43 5.46
CA ALA A 36 -1.39 17.75 4.54
C ALA A 36 -0.50 16.73 5.27
N GLN A 37 -0.01 17.05 6.47
CA GLN A 37 0.75 16.13 7.30
C GLN A 37 -0.10 14.91 7.73
N GLN A 38 -1.33 15.13 8.21
CA GLN A 38 -2.24 14.05 8.58
C GLN A 38 -2.53 13.12 7.40
N ALA A 39 -2.82 13.68 6.23
CA ALA A 39 -3.06 12.90 5.01
C ALA A 39 -1.82 12.08 4.59
N ILE A 40 -0.62 12.63 4.74
CA ILE A 40 0.64 11.91 4.49
C ILE A 40 0.79 10.70 5.43
N ASP A 41 0.48 10.88 6.71
CA ASP A 41 0.59 9.84 7.72
C ASP A 41 -0.45 8.72 7.50
N GLU A 42 -1.69 9.08 7.17
CA GLU A 42 -2.76 8.15 6.81
C GLU A 42 -2.41 7.35 5.54
N LEU A 43 -1.98 8.02 4.46
CA LEU A 43 -1.56 7.37 3.23
C LEU A 43 -0.41 6.39 3.47
N SER A 44 0.55 6.78 4.32
CA SER A 44 1.68 5.93 4.70
C SER A 44 1.25 4.72 5.52
N ALA A 45 0.31 4.90 6.45
CA ALA A 45 -0.24 3.81 7.27
C ALA A 45 -1.02 2.80 6.41
N SER A 46 -1.95 3.28 5.58
CA SER A 46 -2.73 2.43 4.68
C SER A 46 -1.85 1.69 3.68
N THR A 47 -0.82 2.35 3.12
CA THR A 47 0.15 1.69 2.23
C THR A 47 0.89 0.57 2.96
N ARG A 48 1.31 0.80 4.21
CA ARG A 48 1.97 -0.23 5.03
C ARG A 48 1.05 -1.39 5.36
N GLU A 49 -0.21 -1.14 5.73
CA GLU A 49 -1.19 -2.19 5.99
C GLU A 49 -1.45 -3.04 4.74
N PHE A 50 -1.62 -2.39 3.60
CA PHE A 50 -1.78 -3.07 2.31
C PHE A 50 -0.58 -3.96 1.97
N LEU A 51 0.65 -3.45 2.13
CA LEU A 51 1.88 -4.22 1.87
C LEU A 51 2.12 -5.35 2.89
N LYS A 52 1.63 -5.20 4.13
CA LYS A 52 1.67 -6.23 5.18
C LYS A 52 0.66 -7.34 4.95
N ALA A 53 -0.47 -7.05 4.30
CA ALA A 53 -1.51 -8.02 3.96
C ALA A 53 -1.08 -9.01 2.85
N GLN A 54 0.21 -9.35 2.77
CA GLN A 54 0.72 -10.43 1.93
C GLN A 54 0.11 -11.78 2.36
N PRO A 55 -0.12 -12.69 1.40
CA PRO A 55 -0.96 -13.86 1.61
C PRO A 55 -0.38 -14.75 2.72
N GLN A 56 -1.26 -15.22 3.62
CA GLN A 56 -0.91 -16.32 4.52
C GLN A 56 -0.53 -17.52 3.65
N LEU A 57 0.73 -17.95 3.74
CA LEU A 57 1.17 -19.18 3.10
C LEU A 57 0.44 -20.35 3.75
N GLU A 58 -0.66 -20.79 3.14
CA GLU A 58 -1.32 -22.03 3.53
C GLU A 58 -0.38 -23.20 3.19
N LYS A 59 0.11 -23.90 4.21
CA LYS A 59 0.85 -25.16 4.02
C LYS A 59 -0.11 -26.18 3.39
N GLN A 60 0.00 -26.40 2.09
CA GLN A 60 -0.59 -27.58 1.44
C GLN A 60 0.35 -28.77 1.63
N ILE A 61 0.00 -29.69 2.53
CA ILE A 61 0.65 -31.00 2.61
C ILE A 61 0.06 -31.86 1.48
N LYS A 62 0.90 -32.24 0.51
CA LYS A 62 0.55 -33.24 -0.51
C LYS A 62 1.38 -34.49 -0.29
N ILE A 63 0.73 -35.64 -0.22
CA ILE A 63 1.40 -36.94 -0.30
C ILE A 63 1.78 -37.12 -1.77
N LEU A 64 3.07 -37.08 -2.07
CA LEU A 64 3.58 -37.54 -3.35
C LEU A 64 3.53 -39.07 -3.30
N ASP A 65 2.83 -39.65 -4.27
CA ASP A 65 2.59 -41.09 -4.46
C ASP A 65 3.55 -42.00 -3.68
N LEU A 66 2.98 -42.86 -2.83
CA LEU A 66 3.72 -43.95 -2.20
C LEU A 66 4.03 -44.99 -3.29
N PRO A 67 5.30 -45.22 -3.65
CA PRO A 67 5.62 -46.26 -4.61
C PRO A 67 5.35 -47.62 -3.97
N GLY A 68 4.24 -48.25 -4.35
CA GLY A 68 3.84 -49.57 -3.88
C GLY A 68 2.37 -49.90 -4.06
N GLN A 69 1.89 -49.95 -5.30
CA GLN A 69 0.78 -50.83 -5.74
C GLN A 69 1.14 -51.42 -7.09
#